data_AF-A0A7W0XED7-F1
#
_entry.id   AF-A0A7W0XED7-F1
#
_cell.length_a   1.000
_cell.length_b   1.000
_cell.length_c   1.000
_cell.angle_alpha   90.00
_cell.angle_beta   90.00
_cell.angle_gamma   90.00
#
_symmetry.space_group_name_H-M   'P 1'
#
loop_
_entity.id
_entity.type
_entity.pdbx_description
1 polymer ?
#
loop_
_entity_poly.entity_id
_entity_poly.type
_entity_poly.pdbx_seq_one_letter_code
_entity_poly.pdbx_strand_id
1 'polypeptide(L)'
;MTSDQVNHLFSITSTTLWSWLFPITYLFHIAEEFWGGEGYSAFLLKQRGIQLSPTRFLLVQAIGLALMIVGMILARRLQSPKLLTVILGAVVLVNGLNHTILSLAHREYIPGLITSILLWIPLGIATLVGFRATMRGARYWLCVALGIAINGFIELITSKAGHFF
;
A
#
# COMPACT_ATOMS: atom_id res chain seq x y z
N MET A 1 17.93 -21.92 -25.80
CA MET A 1 16.87 -21.42 -24.90
C MET A 1 15.57 -21.48 -25.67
N THR A 2 14.52 -22.10 -25.15
CA THR A 2 13.23 -22.23 -25.87
C THR A 2 12.43 -20.92 -25.81
N SER A 3 11.49 -20.72 -26.73
CA SER A 3 10.56 -19.57 -26.72
C SER A 3 9.83 -19.41 -25.38
N ASP A 4 9.50 -20.53 -24.73
CA ASP A 4 8.80 -20.55 -23.45
C ASP A 4 9.68 -20.03 -22.29
N GLN A 5 10.98 -20.35 -22.32
CA GLN A 5 11.94 -19.84 -21.34
C GLN A 5 12.12 -18.32 -21.46
N VAL A 6 12.14 -17.81 -22.70
CA VAL A 6 12.23 -16.36 -22.98
C VAL A 6 10.99 -15.63 -22.45
N ASN A 7 9.79 -16.12 -22.75
CA ASN A 7 8.52 -15.52 -22.30
C ASN A 7 8.39 -15.53 -20.77
N HIS A 8 8.82 -16.61 -20.13
CA HIS A 8 8.84 -16.72 -18.67
C HIS A 8 9.79 -15.69 -18.02
N LEU A 9 10.99 -15.50 -18.58
CA LEU A 9 11.94 -14.50 -18.12
C LEU A 9 11.38 -13.07 -18.26
N PHE A 10 10.77 -12.73 -19.40
CA PHE A 10 10.14 -11.41 -19.60
C PHE A 10 9.00 -11.15 -18.60
N SER A 11 8.16 -12.16 -18.31
CA SER A 11 7.08 -12.03 -17.32
C SER A 11 7.59 -11.76 -15.91
N ILE A 12 8.68 -12.42 -15.50
CA ILE A 12 9.29 -12.22 -14.18
C ILE A 12 9.93 -10.83 -14.07
N THR A 13 10.68 -10.41 -15.09
CA THR A 13 11.32 -9.09 -15.12
C THR A 13 10.28 -7.98 -15.09
N SER A 14 9.19 -8.10 -15.86
CA SER A 14 8.08 -7.13 -15.85
C SER A 14 7.38 -7.06 -14.48
N THR A 15 7.04 -8.20 -13.87
CA THR A 15 6.44 -8.23 -12.52
C THR A 15 7.39 -7.61 -11.48
N THR A 16 8.68 -7.87 -11.62
CA THR A 16 9.71 -7.35 -10.71
C THR A 16 9.81 -5.83 -10.80
N LEU A 17 9.88 -5.28 -12.01
CA LEU A 17 9.90 -3.83 -12.22
C LEU A 17 8.62 -3.18 -11.72
N TRP A 18 7.47 -3.77 -12.03
CA TRP A 18 6.17 -3.28 -11.55
C TRP A 18 6.08 -3.25 -10.02
N SER A 19 6.59 -4.29 -9.34
CA SER A 19 6.58 -4.36 -7.88
C SER A 19 7.40 -3.24 -7.19
N TRP A 20 8.36 -2.63 -7.88
CA TRP A 20 9.14 -1.51 -7.33
C TRP A 20 8.37 -0.19 -7.31
N LEU A 21 7.26 -0.07 -8.06
CA LEU A 21 6.41 1.12 -7.99
C LEU A 21 5.78 1.29 -6.60
N PHE A 22 5.52 0.21 -5.86
CA PHE A 22 4.91 0.27 -4.53
C PHE A 22 5.77 1.01 -3.49
N PRO A 23 7.02 0.61 -3.20
CA PRO A 23 7.84 1.35 -2.24
C PRO A 23 8.16 2.78 -2.72
N ILE A 24 8.32 3.00 -4.03
CA ILE A 24 8.57 4.35 -4.58
C ILE A 24 7.36 5.26 -4.35
N THR A 25 6.16 4.81 -4.71
CA THR A 25 4.93 5.59 -4.50
C THR A 25 4.59 5.72 -3.02
N TYR A 26 4.98 4.77 -2.17
CA TYR A 26 4.83 4.92 -0.72
C TYR A 26 5.69 6.03 -0.15
N LEU A 27 6.92 6.25 -0.65
CA LEU A 27 7.74 7.39 -0.23
C LEU A 27 7.06 8.72 -0.55
N PHE A 28 6.44 8.85 -1.73
CA PHE A 28 5.65 10.03 -2.07
C PHE A 28 4.44 10.19 -1.15
N HIS A 29 3.76 9.09 -0.83
CA HIS A 29 2.61 9.10 0.07
C HIS A 29 3.01 9.52 1.50
N ILE A 30 4.09 8.97 2.06
CA ILE A 30 4.64 9.36 3.36
C ILE A 30 5.00 10.85 3.37
N ALA A 31 5.63 11.34 2.30
CA ALA A 31 5.99 12.75 2.19
C ALA A 31 4.74 13.64 2.21
N GLU A 32 3.69 13.29 1.47
CA GLU A 32 2.42 14.02 1.51
C GLU A 32 1.76 13.93 2.89
N GLU A 33 1.71 12.76 3.51
CA GLU A 33 1.15 12.62 4.86
C GLU A 33 1.92 13.43 5.91
N PHE A 34 3.23 13.59 5.75
CA PHE A 34 4.07 14.31 6.69
C PHE A 34 3.98 15.83 6.53
N TRP A 35 4.03 16.33 5.29
CA TRP A 35 4.09 17.77 4.98
C TRP A 35 2.80 18.38 4.44
N GLY A 36 1.86 17.56 3.98
CA GLY A 36 0.62 18.03 3.37
C GLY A 36 -0.33 18.62 4.40
N GLY A 37 -0.80 19.85 4.19
CA GLY A 37 -1.70 20.53 5.11
C GLY A 37 -1.08 20.68 6.49
N GLU A 38 -1.77 20.21 7.52
CA GLU A 38 -1.27 20.14 8.91
C GLU A 38 -0.50 18.84 9.23
N GLY A 39 -0.42 17.91 8.28
CA GLY A 39 0.16 16.58 8.46
C GLY A 39 -0.82 15.57 9.08
N TYR A 40 -0.63 14.29 8.78
CA TYR A 40 -1.55 13.21 9.15
C TYR A 40 -1.67 13.04 10.67
N SER A 41 -0.57 13.25 11.39
CA SER A 41 -0.54 13.27 12.86
C SER A 41 -1.48 14.32 13.45
N ALA A 42 -1.52 15.54 12.88
CA ALA A 42 -2.39 16.60 13.36
C ALA A 42 -3.86 16.30 13.03
N PHE A 43 -4.13 15.79 11.83
CA PHE A 43 -5.45 15.31 11.44
C PHE A 43 -5.98 14.24 12.43
N LEU A 44 -5.16 13.24 12.78
CA LEU A 44 -5.52 12.20 13.74
C LEU A 44 -5.84 12.76 15.13
N LEU A 45 -5.07 13.75 15.58
CA LEU A 45 -5.33 14.42 16.86
C LEU A 45 -6.66 15.18 16.82
N LYS A 46 -6.89 15.96 15.76
CA LYS A 46 -8.09 16.80 15.59
C LYS A 46 -9.37 15.96 15.46
N GLN A 47 -9.37 14.95 14.61
CA GLN A 47 -10.58 14.19 14.28
C GLN A 47 -10.83 12.99 15.18
N ARG A 48 -9.77 12.41 15.76
CA ARG A 48 -9.86 11.15 16.53
C ARG A 48 -9.29 11.25 17.94
N GLY A 49 -8.73 12.39 18.34
CA GLY A 49 -8.08 12.55 19.64
C GLY A 49 -6.80 11.73 19.80
N ILE A 50 -6.23 11.22 18.70
CA ILE A 50 -5.06 10.32 18.76
C ILE A 50 -3.79 11.15 18.63
N GLN A 51 -2.96 11.14 19.68
CA GLN A 51 -1.68 11.82 19.67
C GLN A 51 -0.58 10.94 19.07
N LEU A 52 -0.25 11.17 17.80
CA LEU A 52 0.85 10.51 17.12
C LEU A 52 1.99 11.51 16.89
N SER A 53 3.09 11.38 17.64
CA SER A 53 4.25 12.28 17.44
C SER A 53 4.88 12.07 16.04
N PRO A 54 5.50 13.10 15.44
CA PRO A 54 6.16 12.97 14.13
C PRO A 54 7.18 11.83 14.08
N THR A 55 7.94 11.61 15.16
CA THR A 55 8.91 10.51 15.26
C THR A 55 8.22 9.15 15.24
N ARG A 56 7.10 8.98 15.96
CA ARG A 56 6.33 7.72 15.98
C ARG A 56 5.70 7.47 14.61
N PHE A 57 5.16 8.51 13.96
CA PHE A 57 4.67 8.43 12.59
C PHE A 57 5.76 7.92 11.64
N LEU A 58 6.92 8.59 11.59
CA LEU A 58 8.01 8.19 10.71
C LEU A 58 8.54 6.79 11.02
N LEU A 59 8.58 6.39 12.29
CA LEU A 59 8.98 5.04 12.68
C LEU A 59 8.02 3.97 12.12
N VAL A 60 6.71 4.17 12.26
CA VAL A 60 5.69 3.24 11.71
C VAL A 60 5.79 3.17 10.19
N GLN A 61 5.92 4.32 9.52
CA GLN A 61 6.07 4.36 8.06
C GLN A 61 7.37 3.69 7.59
N ALA A 62 8.48 3.88 8.32
CA ALA A 62 9.75 3.22 8.02
C ALA A 62 9.66 1.69 8.18
N ILE A 63 8.96 1.21 9.21
CA ILE A 63 8.68 -0.23 9.39
C ILE A 63 7.85 -0.75 8.22
N GLY A 64 6.78 -0.04 7.82
CA GLY A 64 5.96 -0.41 6.66
C GLY A 64 6.78 -0.52 5.37
N LEU A 65 7.66 0.46 5.12
CA LEU A 65 8.54 0.47 3.95
C LEU A 65 9.53 -0.70 3.98
N ALA A 66 10.15 -0.95 5.14
CA ALA A 66 11.05 -2.07 5.32
C ALA A 66 10.34 -3.42 5.08
N LEU A 67 9.13 -3.60 5.62
CA LEU A 67 8.33 -4.80 5.40
C LEU A 67 7.97 -5.01 3.93
N MET A 68 7.66 -3.94 3.19
CA MET A 68 7.44 -4.04 1.74
C MET A 68 8.71 -4.50 1.00
N ILE A 69 9.85 -3.87 1.27
CA ILE A 69 11.12 -4.21 0.60
C ILE A 69 11.53 -5.65 0.93
N VAL A 70 11.50 -6.04 2.21
CA VAL A 70 11.81 -7.41 2.64
C VAL A 70 10.82 -8.40 2.03
N GLY A 71 9.53 -8.10 2.05
CA GLY A 71 8.50 -8.91 1.41
C GLY A 71 8.79 -9.13 -0.07
N MET A 72 9.21 -8.09 -0.80
CA MET A 72 9.57 -8.18 -2.22
C MET A 72 10.78 -9.08 -2.46
N ILE A 73 11.82 -8.95 -1.62
CA ILE A 73 12.99 -9.82 -1.69
C ILE A 73 12.59 -11.28 -1.44
N LEU A 74 11.80 -11.54 -0.40
CA LEU A 74 11.33 -12.89 -0.07
C LEU A 74 10.42 -13.46 -1.16
N ALA A 75 9.48 -12.68 -1.69
CA ALA A 75 8.59 -13.13 -2.77
C ALA A 75 9.37 -13.53 -4.02
N ARG A 76 10.50 -12.88 -4.32
CA ARG A 76 11.41 -13.28 -5.40
C ARG A 76 12.15 -14.58 -5.09
N ARG A 77 12.71 -14.69 -3.88
CA ARG A 77 13.40 -15.91 -3.41
C ARG A 77 12.50 -17.14 -3.41
N LEU A 78 11.21 -16.95 -3.09
CA LEU A 78 10.18 -17.97 -3.06
C LEU A 78 9.41 -18.10 -4.40
N GLN A 79 9.90 -17.49 -5.49
CA GLN A 79 9.32 -17.56 -6.83
C GLN A 79 7.82 -17.20 -6.89
N SER A 80 7.38 -16.33 -5.99
CA SER A 80 5.99 -15.88 -5.85
C SER A 80 5.80 -14.35 -5.94
N PRO A 81 6.50 -13.61 -6.83
CA PRO A 81 6.42 -12.15 -6.88
C PRO A 81 5.01 -11.64 -7.23
N LYS A 82 4.23 -12.41 -8.00
CA LYS A 82 2.84 -12.07 -8.35
C LYS A 82 1.94 -12.01 -7.13
N LEU A 83 2.13 -12.90 -6.16
CA LEU A 83 1.30 -12.92 -4.95
C LEU A 83 1.43 -11.63 -4.17
N LEU A 84 2.68 -11.26 -3.86
CA LEU A 84 2.94 -10.03 -3.14
C LEU A 84 2.46 -8.82 -3.93
N THR A 85 2.68 -8.80 -5.24
CA THR A 85 2.25 -7.68 -6.10
C THR A 85 0.73 -7.46 -6.02
N VAL A 86 -0.07 -8.54 -6.05
CA VAL A 86 -1.54 -8.44 -5.88
C VAL A 86 -1.92 -8.01 -4.47
N ILE A 87 -1.25 -8.52 -3.43
CA ILE A 87 -1.46 -8.10 -2.04
C ILE A 87 -1.21 -6.59 -1.91
N LEU A 88 -0.06 -6.10 -2.38
CA LEU A 88 0.30 -4.68 -2.34
C LEU A 88 -0.67 -3.83 -3.18
N GLY A 89 -1.10 -4.33 -4.34
CA GLY A 89 -2.13 -3.70 -5.18
C GLY A 89 -3.43 -3.47 -4.42
N ALA A 90 -3.92 -4.48 -3.70
CA ALA A 90 -5.08 -4.34 -2.83
C ALA A 90 -4.80 -3.41 -1.64
N VAL A 91 -3.60 -3.46 -1.05
CA VAL A 91 -3.23 -2.59 0.07
C VAL A 91 -3.33 -1.12 -0.32
N VAL A 92 -2.63 -0.71 -1.38
CA VAL A 92 -2.60 0.71 -1.79
C VAL A 92 -3.95 1.19 -2.30
N LEU A 93 -4.72 0.31 -2.97
CA LEU A 93 -6.07 0.68 -3.44
C LEU A 93 -7.00 0.98 -2.27
N VAL A 94 -7.10 0.07 -1.30
CA VAL A 94 -7.98 0.24 -0.14
C VAL A 94 -7.56 1.46 0.67
N ASN A 95 -6.26 1.64 0.86
CA ASN A 95 -5.74 2.80 1.57
C ASN A 95 -6.07 4.11 0.84
N GLY A 96 -5.81 4.18 -0.47
CA GLY A 96 -6.12 5.36 -1.28
C GLY A 96 -7.61 5.70 -1.30
N LEU A 97 -8.47 4.69 -1.35
CA LEU A 97 -9.91 4.87 -1.22
C LEU A 97 -10.28 5.43 0.17
N ASN A 98 -9.62 4.99 1.24
CA ASN A 98 -9.89 5.48 2.60
C ASN A 98 -9.60 6.98 2.74
N HIS A 99 -8.41 7.46 2.29
CA HIS A 99 -8.11 8.90 2.32
C HIS A 99 -9.11 9.71 1.47
N THR A 100 -9.50 9.18 0.32
CA THR A 100 -10.49 9.82 -0.56
C THR A 100 -11.86 9.92 0.10
N ILE A 101 -12.36 8.81 0.66
CA ILE A 101 -13.66 8.74 1.33
C ILE A 101 -13.68 9.65 2.56
N LEU A 102 -12.65 9.59 3.40
CA LEU A 102 -12.57 10.44 4.58
C LEU A 102 -12.51 11.92 4.19
N SER A 103 -11.74 12.29 3.15
CA SER A 103 -11.65 13.67 2.71
C SER A 103 -12.99 14.19 2.21
N LEU A 104 -13.73 13.37 1.46
CA LEU A 104 -15.10 13.70 1.04
C LEU A 104 -16.08 13.79 2.21
N ALA A 105 -15.98 12.87 3.18
CA ALA A 105 -16.86 12.84 4.35
C ALA A 105 -16.66 14.06 5.27
N HIS A 106 -15.41 14.44 5.51
CA HIS A 106 -15.06 15.61 6.32
C HIS A 106 -15.08 16.92 5.53
N ARG A 107 -15.21 16.85 4.20
CA ARG A 107 -15.16 18.01 3.27
C ARG A 107 -13.92 18.86 3.47
N GLU A 108 -12.81 18.23 3.85
CA GLU A 108 -11.53 18.87 4.07
C GLU A 108 -10.43 18.04 3.40
N TYR A 109 -9.33 18.70 3.03
CA TYR A 109 -8.15 17.99 2.54
C TYR A 109 -7.58 17.13 3.67
N ILE A 110 -7.39 15.83 3.39
CA ILE A 110 -6.72 14.91 4.30
C ILE A 110 -5.34 14.60 3.72
N PRO A 111 -4.26 14.70 4.51
CA PRO A 111 -2.92 14.34 4.07
C PRO A 111 -2.91 12.91 3.50
N GLY A 112 -2.33 12.74 2.31
CA GLY A 112 -2.34 11.49 1.56
C GLY A 112 -3.37 11.43 0.43
N LEU A 113 -4.29 12.40 0.32
CA LEU A 113 -5.33 12.43 -0.71
C LEU A 113 -4.78 12.55 -2.14
N ILE A 114 -3.81 13.44 -2.37
CA ILE A 114 -3.29 13.73 -3.71
C ILE A 114 -2.60 12.48 -4.26
N THR A 115 -1.70 11.87 -3.50
CA THR A 115 -1.04 10.63 -3.88
C THR A 115 -2.02 9.46 -3.93
N SER A 116 -3.08 9.48 -3.13
CA SER A 116 -4.16 8.48 -3.23
C SER A 116 -4.82 8.49 -4.60
N ILE A 117 -5.26 9.67 -5.06
CA ILE A 117 -5.95 9.84 -6.34
C ILE A 117 -5.02 9.64 -7.52
N LEU A 118 -3.81 10.21 -7.46
CA LEU A 118 -2.90 10.26 -8.61
C LEU A 118 -2.02 9.01 -8.74
N LEU A 119 -1.69 8.33 -7.63
CA LEU A 119 -0.75 7.22 -7.63
C LEU A 119 -1.40 5.91 -7.16
N TRP A 120 -1.94 5.87 -5.95
CA TRP A 120 -2.32 4.60 -5.30
C TRP A 120 -3.57 3.95 -5.87
N ILE A 121 -4.64 4.72 -6.11
CA ILE A 121 -5.86 4.19 -6.73
C ILE A 121 -5.56 3.68 -8.16
N PRO A 122 -4.91 4.46 -9.05
CA PRO A 122 -4.55 3.98 -10.39
C PRO A 122 -3.63 2.76 -10.35
N LEU A 123 -2.56 2.79 -9.53
CA LEU A 123 -1.61 1.68 -9.41
C LEU A 123 -2.30 0.41 -8.88
N GLY A 124 -3.14 0.55 -7.86
CA GLY A 124 -3.92 -0.54 -7.28
C GLY A 124 -4.87 -1.16 -8.30
N ILE A 125 -5.69 -0.36 -8.98
CA ILE A 125 -6.60 -0.84 -10.03
C ILE A 125 -5.83 -1.52 -11.16
N ALA A 126 -4.80 -0.86 -11.71
CA ALA A 126 -4.01 -1.41 -12.80
C ALA A 126 -3.36 -2.75 -12.43
N THR A 127 -2.88 -2.86 -11.19
CA THR A 127 -2.30 -4.11 -10.66
C THR A 127 -3.37 -5.22 -10.55
N LEU A 128 -4.50 -4.93 -9.92
CA LEU A 128 -5.55 -5.93 -9.70
C LEU A 128 -6.14 -6.42 -11.02
N VAL A 129 -6.47 -5.50 -11.92
CA VAL A 129 -6.99 -5.81 -13.26
C VAL A 129 -5.95 -6.58 -14.08
N GLY A 130 -4.70 -6.10 -14.13
CA GLY A 130 -3.64 -6.68 -14.95
C GLY A 130 -3.25 -8.11 -14.52
N PHE A 131 -3.31 -8.41 -13.22
CA PHE A 131 -2.94 -9.74 -12.71
C PHE A 131 -4.11 -10.72 -12.59
N ARG A 132 -5.37 -10.27 -12.73
CA ARG A 132 -6.58 -11.09 -12.55
C ARG A 132 -6.61 -12.35 -13.42
N ALA A 133 -6.18 -12.26 -14.67
CA ALA A 133 -6.17 -13.39 -15.61
C ALA A 133 -4.91 -14.28 -15.50
N THR A 134 -3.90 -13.82 -14.75
CA THR A 134 -2.58 -14.49 -14.67
C THR A 134 -2.48 -15.49 -13.51
N MET A 135 -3.55 -15.62 -12.71
CA MET A 135 -3.58 -16.38 -11.47
C MET A 135 -4.87 -17.20 -11.36
N ARG A 136 -4.81 -18.34 -10.64
CA ARG A 136 -6.01 -19.09 -10.25
C ARG A 136 -6.91 -18.21 -9.38
N GLY A 137 -8.21 -18.20 -9.65
CA GLY A 137 -9.18 -17.29 -9.00
C GLY A 137 -9.12 -17.33 -7.47
N ALA A 138 -9.08 -18.51 -6.85
CA ALA A 138 -8.98 -18.65 -5.40
C ALA A 138 -7.70 -17.99 -4.83
N ARG A 139 -6.55 -18.18 -5.50
CA ARG A 139 -5.27 -17.59 -5.09
C ARG A 139 -5.26 -16.07 -5.25
N TYR A 140 -5.87 -15.57 -6.32
CA TYR A 140 -6.05 -14.13 -6.54
C TYR A 140 -6.89 -13.50 -5.43
N TRP A 141 -8.07 -14.05 -5.15
CA TRP A 141 -8.97 -13.51 -4.13
C TRP A 141 -8.41 -13.62 -2.72
N LEU A 142 -7.65 -14.69 -2.42
CA LEU A 142 -6.89 -14.78 -1.16
C LEU A 142 -5.92 -13.60 -1.01
N CYS A 143 -5.15 -13.27 -2.06
CA CYS A 143 -4.24 -12.13 -2.03
C CYS A 143 -4.96 -10.79 -1.84
N VAL A 144 -6.10 -10.59 -2.51
CA VAL A 144 -6.93 -9.38 -2.32
C VAL A 144 -7.44 -9.30 -0.88
N ALA A 145 -7.96 -10.41 -0.35
CA ALA A 145 -8.45 -10.46 1.03
C ALA A 145 -7.34 -10.17 2.04
N LEU A 146 -6.13 -10.70 1.83
CA LEU A 146 -4.97 -10.39 2.67
C LEU A 146 -4.61 -8.90 2.61
N GLY A 147 -4.63 -8.27 1.43
CA GLY A 147 -4.35 -6.84 1.32
C GLY A 147 -5.39 -5.95 2.01
N ILE A 148 -6.67 -6.32 1.94
CA ILE A 148 -7.75 -5.67 2.71
C ILE A 148 -7.52 -5.86 4.22
N ALA A 149 -7.21 -7.08 4.66
CA ALA A 149 -6.98 -7.41 6.07
C ALA A 149 -5.78 -6.63 6.64
N ILE A 150 -4.70 -6.47 5.87
CA ILE A 150 -3.53 -5.66 6.26
C ILE A 150 -3.95 -4.21 6.53
N ASN A 151 -4.76 -3.59 5.66
CA ASN A 151 -5.27 -2.24 5.91
C ASN A 151 -6.11 -2.16 7.18
N GLY A 152 -7.05 -3.10 7.35
CA GLY A 152 -7.88 -3.16 8.56
C GLY A 152 -7.04 -3.30 9.83
N PHE A 153 -5.96 -4.08 9.77
CA PHE A 153 -5.02 -4.24 10.88
C PHE A 153 -4.22 -2.96 11.18
N ILE A 154 -3.73 -2.27 10.14
CA ILE A 154 -3.01 -0.98 10.29
C ILE A 154 -3.95 0.08 10.89
N GLU A 155 -5.19 0.15 10.43
CA GLU A 155 -6.20 1.07 10.96
C GLU A 155 -6.55 0.74 12.43
N LEU A 156 -6.64 -0.55 12.76
CA LEU A 156 -6.87 -1.00 14.13
C LEU A 156 -5.71 -0.64 15.06
N ILE A 157 -4.45 -0.78 14.62
CA ILE A 157 -3.28 -0.37 15.39
C ILE A 157 -3.28 1.14 15.57
N THR A 158 -3.50 1.89 14.49
CA THR A 158 -3.49 3.36 14.51
C THR A 158 -4.57 3.91 15.44
N SER A 159 -5.80 3.36 15.38
CA SER A 159 -6.90 3.75 16.27
C SER A 159 -6.62 3.44 17.73
N LYS A 160 -5.90 2.35 18.02
CA LYS A 160 -5.52 1.96 19.37
C LYS A 160 -4.24 2.63 19.88
N ALA A 161 -3.43 3.22 19.01
CA ALA A 161 -2.15 3.83 19.38
C ALA A 161 -2.29 4.98 20.41
N GLY A 162 -3.49 5.58 20.53
CA GLY A 162 -3.82 6.53 21.61
C GLY A 162 -3.95 5.92 23.02
N HIS A 163 -3.99 4.59 23.14
CA HIS A 163 -4.18 3.88 24.41
C HIS A 163 -3.01 2.98 24.83
N PHE A 164 -2.04 2.73 23.95
CA PHE A 164 -0.96 1.77 24.20
C PHE A 164 0.31 2.36 24.81
N PHE A 165 0.41 3.68 24.99
CA PHE A 165 1.56 4.33 25.64
C PHE A 165 1.18 5.62 26.35
#